data_AF-A0A522CL63-F1
#
_entry.id   AF-A0A522CL63-F1
#
_cell.length_a   1.000
_cell.length_b   1.000
_cell.length_c   1.000
_cell.angle_alpha   90.00
_cell.angle_beta   90.00
_cell.angle_gamma   90.00
#
_symmetry.space_group_name_H-M   'P 1'
#
loop_
_entity.id
_entity.type
_entity.pdbx_description
1 polymer ?
#
loop_
_entity_poly.entity_id
_entity_poly.type
_entity_poly.pdbx_seq_one_letter_code
_entity_poly.pdbx_strand_id
1 'polypeptide(L)'
;MGIKLEELDGRYEIRSETSDGGPYRINGDGVTEVKDGRTYRKDQNGFIWESRFSISGKDKIMLESTLDPSLADEDFFIKDNKNNLTREKVTYKGELIVREERGRLVLRGEIKHGIVTTRITMTRINA
;
A
#
# COMPACT_ATOMS: atom_id res chain seq x y z
N MET A 1 11.90 21.98 -7.62
CA MET A 1 12.42 20.61 -7.46
C MET A 1 11.22 19.70 -7.25
N GLY A 2 11.12 18.60 -7.98
CA GLY A 2 10.12 17.55 -7.74
C GLY A 2 10.76 16.42 -6.95
N ILE A 3 9.94 15.61 -6.29
CA ILE A 3 10.42 14.51 -5.45
C ILE A 3 11.13 13.44 -6.28
N LYS A 4 12.23 12.92 -5.75
CA LYS A 4 12.97 11.78 -6.30
C LYS A 4 12.62 10.50 -5.56
N LEU A 5 12.80 9.37 -6.25
CA LEU A 5 12.46 8.06 -5.69
C LEU A 5 13.29 7.72 -4.44
N GLU A 6 14.57 8.07 -4.47
CA GLU A 6 15.53 7.94 -3.36
C GLU A 6 15.14 8.76 -2.12
N GLU A 7 14.36 9.84 -2.27
CA GLU A 7 13.85 10.61 -1.12
C GLU A 7 12.72 9.88 -0.37
N LEU A 8 12.14 8.84 -0.99
CA LEU A 8 11.12 7.99 -0.38
C LEU A 8 11.72 6.89 0.51
N ASP A 9 13.02 6.63 0.44
CA ASP A 9 13.62 5.54 1.20
C ASP A 9 13.45 5.76 2.70
N GLY A 10 13.25 4.69 3.46
CA GLY A 10 13.06 4.74 4.91
C GLY A 10 11.92 3.88 5.41
N ARG A 11 11.66 3.94 6.72
CA ARG A 11 10.62 3.12 7.37
C ARG A 11 9.34 3.93 7.55
N TYR A 12 8.20 3.32 7.23
CA TYR A 12 6.88 3.93 7.26
C TYR A 12 5.92 3.16 8.13
N GLU A 13 5.17 3.86 8.98
CA GLU A 13 3.95 3.34 9.56
C GLU A 13 2.83 3.44 8.52
N ILE A 14 2.13 2.34 8.25
CA ILE A 14 1.01 2.25 7.32
C ILE A 14 -0.29 2.20 8.11
N ARG A 15 -1.24 3.03 7.69
CA ARG A 15 -2.63 2.97 8.12
C ARG A 15 -3.51 2.91 6.89
N SER A 16 -4.46 1.99 6.86
CA SER A 16 -5.49 1.99 5.83
C SER A 16 -6.88 2.13 6.40
N GLU A 17 -7.78 2.64 5.58
CA GLU A 17 -9.19 2.68 5.85
C GLU A 17 -9.92 2.08 4.64
N THR A 18 -10.67 1.00 4.83
CA THR A 18 -11.37 0.30 3.74
C THR A 18 -12.88 0.55 3.81
N SER A 19 -13.51 0.77 2.66
CA SER A 19 -14.97 0.81 2.51
C SER A 19 -15.38 -0.13 1.38
N ASP A 20 -16.36 -0.99 1.66
CA ASP A 20 -17.00 -1.94 0.73
C ASP A 20 -18.45 -1.54 0.41
N GLY A 21 -18.74 -0.24 0.43
CA GLY A 21 -20.10 0.31 0.34
C GLY A 21 -20.71 0.67 1.70
N GLY A 22 -20.01 0.37 2.80
CA GLY A 22 -20.32 0.80 4.17
C GLY A 22 -19.35 1.87 4.71
N PRO A 23 -19.45 2.20 6.02
CA PRO A 23 -18.52 3.13 6.67
C PRO A 23 -17.08 2.58 6.63
N TYR A 24 -16.11 3.49 6.56
CA TYR A 24 -14.69 3.14 6.54
C TYR A 24 -14.27 2.39 7.81
N ARG A 25 -13.52 1.30 7.64
CA ARG A 25 -12.90 0.54 8.74
C ARG A 25 -11.40 0.81 8.77
N ILE A 26 -10.91 1.32 9.90
CA ILE A 26 -9.49 1.56 10.12
C ILE A 26 -8.80 0.21 10.33
N ASN A 27 -7.76 -0.04 9.53
CA ASN A 27 -6.85 -1.18 9.68
C ASN A 27 -5.45 -0.64 10.01
N GLY A 28 -4.83 -1.18 11.05
CA GLY A 28 -3.41 -0.95 11.34
C GLY A 28 -2.58 -1.94 10.53
N ASP A 29 -2.01 -1.49 9.42
CA ASP A 29 -1.27 -2.38 8.50
C ASP A 29 0.21 -2.55 8.90
N GLY A 30 0.63 -1.91 10.00
CA GLY A 30 1.94 -2.08 10.60
C GLY A 30 3.00 -1.16 10.01
N VAL A 31 4.21 -1.69 9.82
CA VAL A 31 5.38 -0.94 9.35
C VAL A 31 5.93 -1.59 8.08
N THR A 32 6.33 -0.78 7.11
CA THR A 32 7.07 -1.22 5.93
C THR A 32 8.36 -0.43 5.77
N GLU A 33 9.31 -0.98 5.03
CA GLU A 33 10.51 -0.28 4.59
C GLU A 33 10.43 -0.05 3.08
N VAL A 34 10.60 1.21 2.68
CA VAL A 34 10.79 1.59 1.28
C VAL A 34 12.30 1.69 1.04
N LYS A 35 12.77 0.99 0.01
CA LYS A 35 14.15 1.06 -0.44
C LYS A 35 14.18 1.02 -1.96
N ASP A 36 14.84 2.00 -2.57
CA ASP A 36 14.92 2.18 -4.02
C ASP A 36 13.52 2.14 -4.68
N GLY A 37 12.53 2.75 -4.00
CA GLY A 37 11.14 2.76 -4.44
C GLY A 37 10.46 1.39 -4.44
N ARG A 38 10.91 0.45 -3.60
CA ARG A 38 10.30 -0.88 -3.46
C ARG A 38 10.05 -1.22 -2.00
N THR A 39 9.05 -2.05 -1.74
CA THR A 39 8.83 -2.64 -0.42
C THR A 39 8.61 -4.14 -0.55
N TYR A 40 9.02 -4.89 0.47
CA TYR A 40 8.66 -6.29 0.64
C TYR A 40 8.23 -6.50 2.09
N ARG A 41 7.06 -7.12 2.29
CA ARG A 41 6.65 -7.60 3.62
C ARG A 41 5.89 -8.92 3.50
N LYS A 42 6.01 -9.75 4.54
CA LYS A 42 5.16 -10.92 4.76
C LYS A 42 4.28 -10.63 5.96
N ASP A 43 2.97 -10.83 5.85
CA ASP A 43 2.06 -10.66 6.99
C ASP A 43 1.89 -11.95 7.81
N GLN A 44 1.16 -11.84 8.91
CA GLN A 44 0.95 -12.94 9.87
C GLN A 44 0.19 -14.14 9.28
N ASN A 45 -0.60 -13.93 8.21
CA ASN A 45 -1.36 -14.99 7.56
C ASN A 45 -0.55 -15.63 6.41
N GLY A 46 0.72 -15.24 6.25
CA GLY A 46 1.61 -15.77 5.24
C GLY A 46 1.56 -15.06 3.89
N PHE A 47 0.71 -14.03 3.73
CA PHE A 47 0.65 -13.30 2.47
C PHE A 47 1.91 -12.46 2.23
N ILE A 48 2.43 -12.51 1.01
CA ILE A 48 3.53 -11.67 0.56
C ILE A 48 2.95 -10.41 -0.08
N TRP A 49 3.47 -9.26 0.33
CA TRP A 49 3.18 -7.97 -0.26
C TRP A 49 4.45 -7.39 -0.86
N GLU A 50 4.44 -7.19 -2.18
CA GLU A 50 5.51 -6.55 -2.92
C GLU A 50 4.98 -5.25 -3.53
N SER A 51 5.59 -4.11 -3.20
CA SER A 51 5.17 -2.83 -3.76
C SER A 51 6.29 -2.13 -4.50
N ARG A 52 5.91 -1.37 -5.51
CA ARG A 52 6.77 -0.50 -6.29
C ARG A 52 6.17 0.89 -6.36
N PHE A 53 7.02 1.89 -6.22
CA PHE A 53 6.70 3.30 -6.36
C PHE A 53 7.33 3.84 -7.64
N SER A 54 6.64 4.76 -8.30
CA SER A 54 7.19 5.55 -9.40
C SER A 54 6.71 6.99 -9.32
N ILE A 55 7.53 7.94 -9.77
CA ILE A 55 7.15 9.35 -9.76
C ILE A 55 6.10 9.57 -10.86
N SER A 56 4.91 10.08 -10.49
CA SER A 56 3.83 10.41 -11.43
C SER A 56 3.61 11.92 -11.59
N GLY A 57 4.22 12.72 -10.73
CA GLY A 57 4.20 14.17 -10.79
C GLY A 57 5.14 14.80 -9.76
N LYS A 58 5.10 16.13 -9.63
CA LYS A 58 6.01 16.87 -8.74
C LYS A 58 5.94 16.38 -7.28
N ASP A 59 4.72 16.21 -6.78
CA ASP A 59 4.40 15.81 -5.40
C ASP A 59 3.48 14.57 -5.40
N LYS A 60 3.59 13.75 -6.45
CA LYS A 60 2.72 12.59 -6.69
C LYS A 60 3.53 11.39 -7.11
N ILE A 61 3.14 10.23 -6.61
CA ILE A 61 3.72 8.95 -6.97
C ILE A 61 2.63 7.94 -7.29
N MET A 62 2.94 7.00 -8.18
CA MET A 62 2.14 5.81 -8.41
C MET A 62 2.63 4.70 -7.47
N LEU A 63 1.71 4.05 -6.78
CA LEU A 63 1.90 2.82 -6.03
C LEU A 63 1.32 1.66 -6.85
N GLU A 64 2.13 0.64 -7.08
CA GLU A 64 1.69 -0.68 -7.53
C GLU A 64 2.05 -1.68 -6.45
N SER A 65 1.07 -2.38 -5.88
CA SER A 65 1.29 -3.35 -4.80
C SER A 65 0.66 -4.69 -5.17
N THR A 66 1.46 -5.75 -5.17
CA THR A 66 1.01 -7.11 -5.47
C THR A 66 0.93 -7.92 -4.19
N LEU A 67 -0.25 -8.50 -3.98
CA LEU A 67 -0.55 -9.46 -2.93
C LEU A 67 -0.43 -10.87 -3.51
N ASP A 68 0.48 -11.65 -2.97
CA ASP A 68 0.75 -13.03 -3.34
C ASP A 68 0.40 -13.97 -2.17
N PRO A 69 -0.66 -14.80 -2.32
CA PRO A 69 -1.11 -15.74 -1.30
C PRO A 69 -0.41 -17.10 -1.36
N SER A 70 0.63 -17.28 -2.18
CA SER A 70 1.32 -18.57 -2.36
C SER A 70 1.90 -19.18 -1.08
N LEU A 71 2.23 -18.36 -0.08
CA LEU A 71 2.73 -18.80 1.24
C LEU A 71 1.70 -18.72 2.36
N ALA A 72 0.44 -18.40 2.05
CA ALA A 72 -0.66 -18.41 3.01
C ALA A 72 -1.27 -19.82 3.11
N ASP A 73 -1.80 -20.17 4.29
CA ASP A 73 -2.43 -21.48 4.51
C ASP A 73 -3.60 -21.72 3.53
N GLU A 74 -3.99 -22.99 3.35
CA GLU A 74 -4.99 -23.40 2.35
C GLU A 74 -6.36 -22.71 2.54
N ASP A 75 -6.70 -22.33 3.78
CA ASP A 75 -7.96 -21.68 4.13
C ASP A 75 -7.98 -20.17 3.91
N PHE A 76 -6.84 -19.55 3.57
CA PHE A 76 -6.76 -18.11 3.31
C PHE A 76 -6.96 -17.78 1.84
N PHE A 77 -7.99 -16.99 1.56
CA PHE A 77 -8.35 -16.52 0.22
C PHE A 77 -8.30 -15.00 0.16
N ILE A 78 -8.01 -14.46 -1.03
CA ILE A 78 -8.10 -13.03 -1.32
C ILE A 78 -9.25 -12.76 -2.26
N LYS A 79 -9.73 -11.51 -2.31
CA LYS A 79 -10.79 -11.09 -3.22
C LYS A 79 -10.21 -10.46 -4.48
N ASP A 80 -10.59 -10.98 -5.64
CA ASP A 80 -10.26 -10.37 -6.93
C ASP A 80 -11.03 -9.05 -7.15
N ASN A 81 -10.78 -8.38 -8.28
CA ASN A 81 -11.46 -7.13 -8.62
C ASN A 81 -12.97 -7.31 -8.95
N LYS A 82 -13.44 -8.55 -9.06
CA LYS A 82 -14.85 -8.93 -9.22
C LYS A 82 -15.47 -9.43 -7.91
N ASN A 83 -14.75 -9.29 -6.79
CA ASN A 83 -15.17 -9.74 -5.45
C ASN A 83 -15.32 -11.27 -5.31
N ASN A 84 -14.71 -12.07 -6.20
CA ASN A 84 -14.61 -13.51 -6.07
C ASN A 84 -13.41 -13.90 -5.19
N LEU A 85 -13.52 -15.01 -4.47
CA LEU A 85 -12.38 -15.59 -3.74
C LEU A 85 -11.39 -16.20 -4.73
N THR A 86 -10.11 -15.90 -4.56
CA THR A 86 -9.02 -16.40 -5.39
C THR A 86 -7.76 -16.67 -4.55
N ARG A 87 -6.89 -17.53 -5.07
CA ARG A 87 -5.50 -17.75 -4.61
C ARG A 87 -4.48 -17.30 -5.66
N GLU A 88 -4.93 -16.61 -6.71
CA GLU A 88 -4.02 -15.97 -7.66
C GLU A 88 -3.44 -14.68 -7.10
N LYS A 89 -2.36 -14.18 -7.69
CA LYS A 89 -1.78 -12.89 -7.31
C LYS A 89 -2.74 -11.76 -7.70
N VAL A 90 -2.90 -10.77 -6.82
CA VAL A 90 -3.72 -9.60 -7.08
C VAL A 90 -2.87 -8.34 -6.98
N THR A 91 -2.92 -7.50 -8.01
CA THR A 91 -2.20 -6.23 -8.05
C THR A 91 -3.13 -5.05 -7.86
N TYR A 92 -2.83 -4.24 -6.85
CA TYR A 92 -3.46 -2.98 -6.51
C TYR A 92 -2.68 -1.81 -7.12
N LYS A 93 -3.40 -0.78 -7.57
CA LYS A 93 -2.79 0.46 -8.09
C LYS A 93 -3.45 1.68 -7.47
N GLY A 94 -2.67 2.69 -7.16
CA GLY A 94 -3.18 3.96 -6.63
C GLY A 94 -2.18 5.09 -6.80
N GLU A 95 -2.68 6.31 -6.94
CA GLU A 95 -1.85 7.51 -6.90
C GLU A 95 -1.81 8.05 -5.46
N LEU A 96 -0.62 8.29 -4.94
CA LEU A 96 -0.40 8.89 -3.63
C LEU A 96 0.17 10.30 -3.80
N ILE A 97 -0.34 11.22 -3.00
CA ILE A 97 0.23 12.56 -2.85
C ILE A 97 1.28 12.50 -1.75
N VAL A 98 2.44 13.07 -2.01
CA VAL A 98 3.53 13.19 -1.05
C VAL A 98 3.50 14.57 -0.42
N ARG A 99 3.58 14.64 0.92
CA ARG A 99 3.59 15.88 1.70
C ARG A 99 4.55 15.75 2.86
N GLU A 100 4.99 16.88 3.37
CA GLU A 100 5.67 16.95 4.65
C GLU A 100 4.71 17.46 5.71
N GLU A 101 4.53 16.70 6.79
CA GLU A 101 3.67 17.07 7.90
C GLU A 101 4.44 16.89 9.21
N ARG A 102 4.60 17.98 9.98
CA ARG A 102 5.32 18.00 11.26
C ARG A 102 6.75 17.41 11.16
N GLY A 103 7.46 17.70 10.06
CA GLY A 103 8.82 17.21 9.81
C GLY A 103 8.90 15.74 9.39
N ARG A 104 7.79 15.12 9.00
CA ARG A 104 7.74 13.74 8.50
C ARG A 104 7.18 13.69 7.10
N LEU A 105 7.75 12.84 6.26
CA LEU A 105 7.20 12.55 4.95
C LEU A 105 5.93 11.70 5.10
N VAL A 106 4.83 12.16 4.51
CA VAL A 106 3.53 11.51 4.52
C VAL A 106 3.09 11.26 3.08
N LEU A 107 2.73 10.01 2.79
CA LEU A 107 2.13 9.61 1.53
C LEU A 107 0.67 9.27 1.77
N ARG A 108 -0.25 9.90 1.04
CA ARG A 108 -1.68 9.64 1.17
C ARG A 108 -2.36 9.52 -0.18
N GLY A 109 -3.23 8.53 -0.32
CA GLY A 109 -4.03 8.37 -1.52
C GLY A 109 -5.09 7.29 -1.39
N GLU A 110 -5.74 7.00 -2.51
CA GLU A 110 -6.79 5.99 -2.60
C GLU A 110 -6.37 4.89 -3.58
N ILE A 111 -6.63 3.66 -3.18
CA ILE A 111 -6.47 2.44 -3.98
C ILE A 111 -7.87 1.91 -4.22
N LYS A 112 -8.25 1.71 -5.48
CA LYS A 112 -9.55 1.15 -5.85
C LYS A 112 -9.37 -0.28 -6.34
N HIS A 113 -10.14 -1.19 -5.79
CA HIS A 113 -10.12 -2.60 -6.18
C HIS A 113 -11.53 -3.19 -6.16
N GLY A 114 -12.12 -3.35 -7.34
CA GLY A 114 -13.52 -3.73 -7.47
C GLY A 114 -14.44 -2.70 -6.81
N ILE A 115 -15.29 -3.16 -5.89
CA ILE A 115 -16.18 -2.31 -5.09
C ILE A 115 -15.50 -1.70 -3.85
N VAL A 116 -14.28 -2.13 -3.54
CA VAL A 116 -13.56 -1.71 -2.34
C VAL A 116 -12.71 -0.48 -2.65
N THR A 117 -12.86 0.55 -1.83
CA THR A 117 -11.94 1.69 -1.81
C THR A 117 -11.13 1.64 -0.53
N THR A 118 -9.80 1.63 -0.68
CA THR A 118 -8.85 1.67 0.42
C THR A 118 -8.16 3.03 0.42
N ARG A 119 -8.34 3.81 1.46
CA ARG A 119 -7.51 4.98 1.73
C ARG A 119 -6.25 4.51 2.43
N ILE A 120 -5.09 4.90 1.92
CA ILE A 120 -3.81 4.56 2.54
C ILE A 120 -3.13 5.84 2.99
N THR A 121 -2.59 5.82 4.21
CA THR A 121 -1.67 6.83 4.73
C THR A 121 -0.39 6.12 5.18
N MET A 122 0.74 6.52 4.62
CA MET A 122 2.07 6.06 5.03
C MET A 122 2.83 7.24 5.64
N THR A 123 3.29 7.11 6.88
CA THR A 123 4.04 8.16 7.57
C THR A 123 5.45 7.68 7.86
N ARG A 124 6.48 8.41 7.40
CA ARG A 124 7.88 8.07 7.67
C ARG A 124 8.15 8.18 9.17
N ILE A 125 8.62 7.10 9.77
CA ILE A 125 8.90 7.00 11.22
C ILE A 125 10.40 6.94 11.52
N ASN A 126 11.24 6.55 10.56
CA ASN A 126 12.70 6.68 10.64
C ASN A 126 13.25 7.09 9.27
N ALA A 127 14.16 8.07 9.30
CA ALA A 127 14.85 8.59 8.13
C ALA A 127 16.14 7.82 7.85
#